data_AF-A0A2D4NM74-F1
#
_entry.id   AF-A0A2D4NM74-F1
#
_cell.length_a   1.000
_cell.length_b   1.000
_cell.length_c   1.000
_cell.angle_alpha   90.00
_cell.angle_beta   90.00
_cell.angle_gamma   90.00
#
_symmetry.space_group_name_H-M   'P 1'
#
loop_
_entity.id
_entity.type
_entity.pdbx_description
1 polymer ?
#
loop_
_entity_poly.entity_id
_entity_poly.type
_entity_poly.pdbx_seq_one_letter_code
_entity_poly.pdbx_strand_id
1 'polypeptide(L)'
;PSRPLAPLPAQEPVLWLGEVALPSEEEAASTFWYKFLRRLETGDAVWEGNGPHHDRTSIYNPCNLVDGVYCLPIGHWIEVSGHTDEMKHTTDFYFNIAGHQAIHCSR
;
A
#
# COMPACT_ATOMS: atom_id res chain seq x y z
N PRO A 1 42.02 -10.77 0.54
CA PRO A 1 40.55 -10.79 0.76
C PRO A 1 39.87 -9.65 0.00
N SER A 2 39.07 -9.99 -1.01
CA SER A 2 38.23 -9.02 -1.72
C SER A 2 37.23 -8.40 -0.75
N ARG A 3 37.07 -7.08 -0.80
CA ARG A 3 36.00 -6.37 -0.08
C ARG A 3 34.66 -6.96 -0.52
N PRO A 4 33.78 -7.40 0.39
CA PRO A 4 32.43 -7.80 0.02
C PRO A 4 31.78 -6.64 -0.74
N LEU A 5 31.14 -6.94 -1.87
CA LEU A 5 30.31 -5.94 -2.54
C LEU A 5 29.31 -5.40 -1.52
N ALA A 6 29.09 -4.08 -1.53
CA ALA A 6 28.02 -3.49 -0.74
C ALA A 6 26.71 -4.20 -1.14
N PRO A 7 25.93 -4.70 -0.18
CA PRO A 7 24.68 -5.35 -0.50
C PRO A 7 23.78 -4.39 -1.25
N LEU A 8 23.06 -4.91 -2.26
CA LEU A 8 22.08 -4.11 -2.98
C LEU A 8 21.06 -3.58 -1.96
N PRO A 9 20.59 -2.32 -2.10
CA PRO A 9 19.56 -1.81 -1.22
C PRO A 9 18.39 -2.79 -1.22
N ALA A 10 17.93 -3.17 -0.03
CA ALA A 10 16.73 -3.97 0.06
C ALA A 10 15.60 -3.18 -0.62
N GLN A 11 14.91 -3.79 -1.58
CA GLN A 11 13.74 -3.15 -2.17
C GLN A 11 12.65 -3.10 -1.10
N GLU A 12 12.46 -1.92 -0.52
CA GLU A 12 11.38 -1.65 0.43
C GLU A 12 10.03 -1.69 -0.30
N PRO A 13 8.95 -2.11 0.38
CA PRO A 13 7.60 -1.85 -0.08
C PRO A 13 7.38 -0.35 -0.27
N VAL A 14 6.68 0.03 -1.35
CA VAL A 14 6.48 1.44 -1.70
C VAL A 14 5.12 1.92 -1.22
N LEU A 15 5.11 3.04 -0.48
CA LEU A 15 3.90 3.74 -0.07
C LEU A 15 3.54 4.83 -1.09
N TRP A 16 2.29 4.83 -1.55
CA TRP A 16 1.72 5.89 -2.38
C TRP A 16 0.62 6.61 -1.59
N LEU A 17 0.67 7.94 -1.59
CA LEU A 17 -0.30 8.80 -0.89
C LEU A 17 -0.96 9.76 -1.88
N GLY A 18 -2.18 10.15 -1.59
CA GLY A 18 -2.94 11.12 -2.36
C GLY A 18 -4.10 11.68 -1.54
N GLU A 19 -4.47 12.91 -1.86
CA GLU A 19 -5.55 13.62 -1.19
C GLU A 19 -6.58 14.07 -2.22
N VAL A 20 -7.85 14.08 -1.81
CA VAL A 20 -8.95 14.58 -2.61
C VAL A 20 -9.94 15.29 -1.69
N ALA A 21 -10.39 16.47 -2.10
CA ALA A 21 -11.48 17.17 -1.41
C ALA A 21 -12.81 16.56 -1.84
N LEU A 22 -13.60 16.10 -0.89
CA LEU A 22 -14.98 15.71 -1.14
C LEU A 22 -15.89 16.95 -1.04
N PRO A 23 -16.94 17.07 -1.88
CA PRO A 23 -17.76 18.26 -1.99
C PRO A 23 -18.39 18.77 -0.68
N SER A 24 -18.66 17.88 0.28
CA SER A 24 -19.23 18.24 1.58
C SER A 24 -18.77 17.29 2.69
N GLU A 25 -18.90 17.73 3.95
CA GLU A 25 -18.68 16.87 5.11
C GLU A 25 -19.66 15.68 5.16
N GLU A 26 -20.88 15.87 4.67
CA GLU A 26 -21.88 14.79 4.57
C GLU A 26 -21.47 13.72 3.56
N GLU A 27 -20.92 14.12 2.41
CA GLU A 27 -20.34 13.18 1.44
C GLU A 27 -19.08 12.51 1.98
N ALA A 28 -18.26 13.23 2.74
CA ALA A 28 -17.09 12.65 3.42
C ALA A 28 -17.47 11.65 4.52
N ALA A 29 -18.61 11.85 5.17
CA ALA A 29 -19.15 10.95 6.19
C ALA A 29 -20.02 9.81 5.61
N SER A 30 -20.34 9.85 4.32
CA SER A 30 -21.15 8.83 3.67
C SER A 30 -20.36 7.56 3.37
N THR A 31 -21.04 6.41 3.35
CA THR A 31 -20.41 5.16 2.92
C THR A 31 -20.13 5.22 1.41
N PHE A 32 -18.89 4.95 1.02
CA PHE A 32 -18.50 4.84 -0.38
C PHE A 32 -17.53 3.69 -0.62
N TRP A 33 -17.40 3.29 -1.88
CA TRP A 33 -16.49 2.22 -2.31
C TRP A 33 -15.37 2.76 -3.16
N TYR A 34 -14.20 2.16 -3.05
CA TYR A 34 -13.03 2.57 -3.81
C TYR A 34 -12.09 1.39 -4.07
N LYS A 35 -11.17 1.59 -5.02
CA LYS A 35 -10.06 0.70 -5.34
C LYS A 35 -8.83 1.47 -5.75
N PHE A 36 -7.68 0.92 -5.47
CA PHE A 36 -6.41 1.38 -6.04
C PHE A 36 -6.25 0.90 -7.49
N LEU A 37 -5.53 1.71 -8.26
CA LEU A 37 -5.26 1.47 -9.67
C LEU A 37 -3.78 1.75 -9.95
N ARG A 38 -3.16 0.88 -10.75
CA ARG A 38 -1.80 1.04 -11.27
C ARG A 38 -1.87 1.22 -12.78
N ARG A 39 -1.19 2.22 -13.32
CA ARG A 39 -0.97 2.35 -14.77
C ARG A 39 0.35 1.68 -15.14
N LEU A 40 0.34 0.83 -16.17
CA LEU A 40 1.54 0.21 -16.72
C LEU A 40 2.22 1.18 -17.70
N GLU A 41 3.49 0.92 -18.03
CA GLU A 41 4.24 1.69 -19.03
C GLU A 41 3.58 1.63 -20.43
N THR A 42 2.82 0.56 -20.71
CA THR A 42 2.02 0.41 -21.94
C THR A 42 0.82 1.36 -22.00
N GLY A 43 0.47 2.01 -20.89
CA GLY A 43 -0.72 2.85 -20.73
C GLY A 43 -1.94 2.10 -20.17
N ASP A 44 -1.87 0.77 -20.07
CA ASP A 44 -2.96 -0.05 -19.55
C ASP A 44 -3.19 0.19 -18.06
N ALA A 45 -4.46 0.19 -17.65
CA ALA A 45 -4.85 0.30 -16.26
C ALA A 45 -5.10 -1.07 -15.64
N VAL A 46 -4.42 -1.35 -14.53
CA VAL A 46 -4.62 -2.55 -13.71
C VAL A 46 -5.27 -2.12 -12.40
N TRP A 47 -6.44 -2.68 -12.13
CA TRP A 47 -7.14 -2.52 -10.86
C TRP A 47 -6.65 -3.55 -9.85
N GLU A 48 -6.69 -3.21 -8.57
CA GLU A 48 -6.46 -4.19 -7.53
C GLU A 48 -7.60 -5.22 -7.42
N GLY A 49 -7.26 -6.40 -6.91
CA GLY A 49 -8.19 -7.51 -6.73
C GLY A 49 -8.73 -8.05 -8.05
N ASN A 50 -9.92 -8.63 -7.95
CA ASN A 50 -10.64 -9.22 -9.08
C ASN A 50 -12.16 -9.00 -8.92
N GLY A 51 -12.72 -8.08 -9.72
CA GLY A 51 -14.14 -7.76 -9.71
C GLY A 51 -14.64 -7.07 -8.42
N PRO A 52 -15.94 -6.73 -8.35
CA PRO A 52 -16.52 -5.90 -7.28
C PRO A 52 -16.42 -6.49 -5.87
N HIS A 53 -16.21 -7.81 -5.75
CA HIS A 53 -16.05 -8.48 -4.46
C HIS A 53 -14.86 -7.94 -3.64
N HIS A 54 -13.89 -7.32 -4.32
CA HIS A 54 -12.70 -6.75 -3.69
C HIS A 54 -12.76 -5.21 -3.61
N ASP A 55 -13.93 -4.60 -3.79
CA ASP A 55 -14.09 -3.17 -3.55
C ASP A 55 -13.87 -2.88 -2.06
N ARG A 56 -13.04 -1.89 -1.76
CA ARG A 56 -12.85 -1.42 -0.39
C ARG A 56 -14.03 -0.56 -0.01
N THR A 57 -14.44 -0.62 1.25
CA THR A 57 -15.54 0.18 1.77
C THR A 57 -14.99 1.21 2.75
N SER A 58 -15.28 2.49 2.51
CA SER A 58 -15.14 3.54 3.52
C SER A 58 -16.44 3.65 4.30
N ILE A 59 -16.36 3.43 5.60
CA ILE A 59 -17.44 3.72 6.55
C ILE A 59 -16.88 4.76 7.52
N TYR A 60 -17.59 5.87 7.69
CA TYR A 60 -17.11 6.97 8.51
C TYR A 60 -16.81 6.52 9.94
N ASN A 61 -15.58 6.81 10.38
CA ASN A 61 -15.14 6.60 11.74
C ASN A 61 -14.34 7.82 12.20
N PRO A 62 -14.77 8.55 13.24
CA PRO A 62 -14.06 9.75 13.69
C PRO A 62 -12.62 9.46 14.17
N CYS A 63 -12.28 8.22 14.50
CA CYS A 63 -10.90 7.82 14.82
C CYS A 63 -9.93 7.95 13.62
N ASN A 64 -10.45 8.07 12.40
CA ASN A 64 -9.66 8.26 11.19
C ASN A 64 -9.35 9.74 10.91
N LEU A 65 -9.83 10.68 11.73
CA LEU A 65 -9.48 12.09 11.60
C LEU A 65 -8.08 12.34 12.17
N VAL A 66 -7.22 12.92 11.33
CA VAL A 66 -5.87 13.36 11.69
C VAL A 66 -5.78 14.84 11.32
N ASP A 67 -5.71 15.71 12.32
CA ASP A 67 -5.63 17.17 12.14
C ASP A 67 -6.69 17.76 11.19
N GLY A 68 -7.91 17.21 11.23
CA GLY A 68 -9.04 17.64 10.41
C GLY A 68 -9.15 16.97 9.04
N VAL A 69 -8.18 16.12 8.66
CA VAL A 69 -8.21 15.33 7.43
C VAL A 69 -8.71 13.92 7.74
N TYR A 70 -9.66 13.41 6.95
CA TYR A 70 -10.14 12.04 7.08
C TYR A 70 -9.19 11.08 6.36
N CYS A 71 -8.39 10.33 7.13
CA CYS A 71 -7.39 9.40 6.61
C CYS A 71 -7.95 7.99 6.54
N LEU A 72 -8.15 7.46 5.32
CA LEU A 72 -8.45 6.05 5.14
C LEU A 72 -7.28 5.18 5.69
N PRO A 73 -7.56 4.01 6.30
CA PRO A 73 -6.51 3.09 6.71
C PRO A 73 -5.60 2.76 5.53
N ILE A 74 -4.28 2.77 5.76
CA ILE A 74 -3.30 2.37 4.75
C ILE A 74 -3.57 0.91 4.38
N GLY A 75 -3.84 0.65 3.10
CA GLY A 75 -4.09 -0.67 2.56
C GLY A 75 -2.90 -1.20 1.76
N HIS A 76 -2.60 -2.49 1.92
CA HIS A 76 -1.75 -3.21 0.97
C HIS A 76 -2.52 -3.49 -0.32
N TRP A 77 -1.82 -3.49 -1.45
CA TRP A 77 -2.38 -3.86 -2.75
C TRP A 77 -3.05 -5.25 -2.69
N ILE A 78 -4.28 -5.36 -3.17
CA ILE A 78 -4.98 -6.65 -3.25
C ILE A 78 -4.58 -7.32 -4.56
N GLU A 79 -3.98 -8.50 -4.50
CA GLU A 79 -3.65 -9.29 -5.68
C GLU A 79 -4.90 -9.86 -6.35
N VAL A 80 -4.77 -10.35 -7.59
CA VAL A 80 -5.89 -10.93 -8.37
C VAL A 80 -6.60 -12.08 -7.62
N SER A 81 -5.89 -12.75 -6.71
CA SER A 81 -6.43 -13.79 -5.82
C SER A 81 -7.41 -13.26 -4.76
N GLY A 82 -7.38 -11.95 -4.46
CA GLY A 82 -8.08 -11.33 -3.35
C GLY A 82 -7.25 -11.21 -2.06
N HIS A 83 -6.00 -11.68 -2.05
CA HIS A 83 -5.10 -11.60 -0.90
C HIS A 83 -4.10 -10.45 -1.04
N THR A 84 -3.62 -9.92 0.09
CA THR A 84 -2.56 -8.89 0.14
C THR A 84 -1.15 -9.47 0.23
N ASP A 85 -1.05 -10.78 0.51
CA ASP A 85 0.20 -11.52 0.65
C ASP A 85 1.22 -10.86 1.60
N GLU A 86 0.73 -10.17 2.64
CA GLU A 86 1.56 -9.41 3.60
C GLU A 86 2.65 -10.26 4.27
N MET A 87 2.32 -11.49 4.65
CA MET A 87 3.29 -12.41 5.24
C MET A 87 4.41 -12.75 4.25
N LYS A 88 4.07 -12.96 2.97
CA LYS A 88 5.05 -13.21 1.92
C LYS A 88 5.96 -12.00 1.74
N HIS A 89 5.40 -10.81 1.58
CA HIS A 89 6.18 -9.59 1.39
C HIS A 89 7.11 -9.27 2.57
N THR A 90 6.63 -9.46 3.80
CA THR A 90 7.43 -9.29 5.02
C THR A 90 8.57 -10.29 5.09
N THR A 91 8.29 -11.54 4.70
CA THR A 91 9.28 -12.63 4.66
C THR A 91 10.34 -12.36 3.60
N ASP A 92 9.93 -11.96 2.39
CA ASP A 92 10.82 -11.60 1.29
C ASP A 92 11.74 -10.43 1.68
N PHE A 93 11.19 -9.40 2.33
CA PHE A 93 11.98 -8.27 2.86
C PHE A 93 13.02 -8.72 3.89
N TYR A 94 12.61 -9.52 4.88
CA TYR A 94 13.52 -10.03 5.91
C TYR A 94 14.64 -10.89 5.32
N PHE A 95 14.30 -11.85 4.45
CA PHE A 95 15.29 -12.72 3.83
C PHE A 95 16.29 -11.96 2.96
N ASN A 96 15.85 -10.88 2.31
CA ASN A 96 16.75 -10.02 1.55
C ASN A 96 17.82 -9.40 2.46
N ILE A 97 17.44 -8.87 3.62
CA ILE A 97 18.38 -8.26 4.58
C ILE A 97 19.31 -9.33 5.16
N ALA A 98 18.74 -10.44 5.63
CA ALA A 98 19.48 -11.51 6.29
C ALA A 98 20.47 -12.20 5.34
N GLY A 99 20.08 -12.44 4.08
CA GLY A 99 20.93 -13.05 3.05
C GLY A 99 22.15 -12.22 2.69
N HIS A 100 22.10 -10.91 2.96
CA HIS A 100 23.18 -9.96 2.76
C HIS A 100 24.01 -9.66 4.03
N GLN A 101 23.69 -10.30 5.16
CA GLN A 101 24.26 -9.97 6.48
C GLN A 101 24.19 -8.46 6.78
N ALA A 102 23.12 -7.81 6.32
CA ALA A 102 22.94 -6.37 6.41
C ALA A 102 22.08 -5.99 7.63
N ILE A 103 22.05 -4.68 7.93
CA ILE A 103 21.09 -4.07 8.86
C ILE A 103 20.32 -3.02 8.06
N HIS A 104 19.00 -3.08 8.14
CA HIS A 104 18.10 -2.08 7.57
C HIS A 104 17.49 -1.25 8.70
N CYS A 105 17.55 0.08 8.59
CA CYS A 105 16.99 0.99 9.58
C CYS A 105 16.46 2.25 8.92
N SER A 106 15.46 2.85 9.56
CA SER A 106 14.84 4.12 9.15
C SER A 106 15.08 5.14 10.28
N ARG A 107 15.25 6.42 9.91
CA ARG A 107 15.53 7.51 10.87
C ARG A 107 14.35 7.80 11.79
#